data_AF-A0A945V423-F1
#
_entry.id   AF-A0A945V423-F1
#
_cell.length_a   1.000
_cell.length_b   1.000
_cell.length_c   1.000
_cell.angle_alpha   90.00
_cell.angle_beta   90.00
_cell.angle_gamma   90.00
#
_symmetry.space_group_name_H-M   'P 1'
#
loop_
_entity.id
_entity.type
_entity.pdbx_description
1 polymer ?
#
loop_
_entity_poly.entity_id
_entity_poly.type
_entity_poly.pdbx_seq_one_letter_code
_entity_poly.pdbx_strand_id
1 'polypeptide(L)'
;NVTLHVGAGTFLPVTVSDSADHSMHSEWAELNNYSVSLIKKTKKNGGRIVALGTTTLRVLETAAINGDLETFNGETDLFITPGFTFNVVDLLITNFHQPRSTLLMLVAALAGTNRILEAYDHAKNNDYRFLSYGDACLIENMNKI
;
A
#
# COMPACT_ATOMS: atom_id res chain seq x y z
N ASN A 1 -13.18 -6.79 9.92
CA ASN A 1 -12.49 -5.53 10.25
C ASN A 1 -11.02 -5.67 9.88
N VAL A 2 -10.38 -4.57 9.45
CA VAL A 2 -8.92 -4.45 9.35
C VAL A 2 -8.50 -3.55 10.51
N THR A 3 -7.63 -4.03 11.39
CA THR A 3 -7.12 -3.27 12.52
C THR A 3 -5.61 -3.14 12.40
N LEU A 4 -5.07 -1.95 12.62
CA LEU A 4 -3.63 -1.76 12.78
C LEU A 4 -3.34 -1.03 14.09
N HIS A 5 -2.40 -1.55 14.87
CA HIS A 5 -1.76 -0.83 15.96
C HIS A 5 -0.46 -0.20 15.44
N VAL A 6 -0.53 1.10 15.16
CA VAL A 6 0.63 1.91 14.74
C VAL A 6 1.50 2.25 15.94
N GLY A 7 2.81 2.00 15.83
CA GLY A 7 3.82 2.48 16.77
C GLY A 7 4.44 3.80 16.32
N ALA A 8 5.31 4.41 17.14
CA ALA A 8 5.98 5.67 16.77
C ALA A 8 6.91 5.55 15.53
N GLY A 9 7.25 4.32 15.10
CA GLY A 9 8.16 4.05 13.97
C GLY A 9 7.55 4.28 12.58
N THR A 10 6.23 4.34 12.45
CA THR A 10 5.51 4.46 11.16
C THR A 10 5.87 5.73 10.36
N PHE A 11 6.34 6.78 11.03
CA PHE A 11 6.66 8.07 10.42
C PHE A 11 8.16 8.34 10.27
N LEU A 12 9.01 7.36 10.58
CA LEU A 12 10.45 7.56 10.48
C LEU A 12 10.90 7.61 9.01
N PRO A 13 11.72 8.60 8.62
CA PRO A 13 12.21 8.70 7.25
C PRO A 13 13.15 7.54 6.90
N VAL A 14 13.20 7.17 5.62
CA VAL A 14 14.23 6.25 5.11
C VAL A 14 15.58 6.95 5.25
N THR A 15 16.45 6.42 6.10
CA THR A 15 17.79 6.98 6.37
C THR A 15 18.90 6.31 5.57
N VAL A 16 18.60 5.25 4.82
CA VAL A 16 19.57 4.46 4.06
C VAL A 16 19.60 4.86 2.58
N SER A 17 20.78 4.78 1.98
CA SER A 17 21.02 5.14 0.57
C SER A 17 20.57 4.07 -0.42
N ASP A 18 20.58 2.80 -0.02
CA ASP A 18 20.01 1.68 -0.77
C ASP A 18 18.71 1.23 -0.09
N SER A 19 17.64 1.10 -0.86
CA SER A 19 16.37 0.58 -0.36
C SER A 19 16.46 -0.87 0.12
N ALA A 20 17.41 -1.67 -0.41
CA ALA A 20 17.63 -3.05 0.03
C ALA A 20 18.11 -3.12 1.49
N ASP A 21 18.74 -2.05 2.00
CA ASP A 21 19.24 -1.96 3.37
C ASP A 21 18.21 -1.37 4.35
N HIS A 22 16.99 -1.06 3.90
CA HIS A 22 15.97 -0.46 4.75
C HIS A 22 15.21 -1.53 5.54
N SER A 23 15.36 -1.52 6.86
CA SER A 23 14.50 -2.30 7.76
C SER A 23 13.22 -1.50 8.05
N MET A 24 12.08 -2.05 7.63
CA MET A 24 10.77 -1.49 7.99
C MET A 24 10.49 -1.71 9.47
N HIS A 25 9.93 -0.70 10.14
CA HIS A 25 9.40 -0.89 11.47
C HIS A 25 8.17 -1.81 11.42
N SER A 26 8.21 -2.91 12.16
CA SER A 26 7.08 -3.81 12.36
C SER A 26 5.90 -3.06 12.97
N GLU A 27 4.71 -3.31 12.42
CA GLU A 27 3.44 -2.85 12.97
C GLU A 27 2.54 -4.05 13.21
N TRP A 28 1.85 -4.09 14.35
CA TRP A 28 0.89 -5.17 14.59
C TRP A 28 -0.39 -4.90 13.80
N ALA A 29 -0.90 -5.91 13.10
CA ALA A 29 -2.14 -5.87 12.35
C ALA A 29 -3.03 -7.06 12.62
N GLU A 30 -4.33 -6.88 12.42
CA GLU A 30 -5.34 -7.93 12.41
C GLU A 30 -6.23 -7.83 11.17
N LEU A 31 -6.43 -8.96 10.51
CA LEU A 31 -7.43 -9.18 9.47
C LEU A 31 -8.29 -10.38 9.87
N ASN A 32 -9.53 -10.10 10.27
CA ASN A 32 -10.42 -11.14 10.78
C ASN A 32 -11.11 -11.96 9.66
N ASN A 33 -11.65 -13.13 10.02
CA ASN A 33 -12.28 -14.06 9.09
C ASN A 33 -13.45 -13.46 8.29
N TYR A 34 -14.21 -12.54 8.91
CA TYR A 34 -15.30 -11.84 8.23
C TYR A 34 -14.77 -11.01 7.06
N SER A 35 -13.71 -10.22 7.27
CA SER A 35 -13.08 -9.43 6.20
C SER A 35 -12.51 -10.31 5.10
N VAL A 36 -11.81 -11.39 5.45
CA VAL A 36 -11.26 -12.36 4.48
C VAL A 36 -12.38 -12.95 3.62
N SER A 37 -13.45 -13.41 4.25
CA SER A 37 -14.61 -13.99 3.56
C SER A 37 -15.28 -13.00 2.62
N LEU A 38 -15.43 -11.74 3.04
CA LEU A 38 -16.02 -10.68 2.24
C LEU A 38 -15.15 -10.35 1.01
N ILE A 39 -13.83 -10.25 1.19
CA ILE A 39 -12.88 -9.97 0.11
C ILE A 39 -12.87 -11.13 -0.90
N LYS A 40 -12.78 -12.38 -0.43
CA LYS A 40 -12.85 -13.58 -1.29
C LYS A 40 -14.15 -13.63 -2.08
N LYS A 41 -15.30 -13.38 -1.43
CA LYS A 41 -16.60 -13.33 -2.09
C LYS A 41 -16.66 -12.22 -3.15
N THR A 42 -16.13 -11.04 -2.85
CA THR A 42 -16.09 -9.91 -3.78
C THR A 42 -15.29 -10.26 -5.02
N LYS A 43 -14.08 -10.82 -4.86
CA LYS A 43 -13.25 -11.28 -5.97
C LYS A 43 -13.91 -12.39 -6.79
N LYS A 44 -14.51 -13.39 -6.12
CA LYS A 44 -15.24 -14.48 -6.79
C LYS A 44 -16.38 -13.97 -7.67
N ASN A 45 -17.00 -12.85 -7.29
CA ASN A 45 -18.07 -12.20 -8.03
C ASN A 45 -17.57 -11.22 -9.11
N GLY A 46 -16.25 -11.17 -9.38
CA GLY A 46 -15.66 -10.22 -10.33
C GLY A 46 -15.59 -8.78 -9.83
N GLY A 47 -15.81 -8.55 -8.54
CA GLY A 47 -15.68 -7.24 -7.91
C GLY A 47 -14.22 -6.87 -7.66
N ARG A 48 -13.95 -5.57 -7.56
CA ARG A 48 -12.63 -5.00 -7.30
C ARG A 48 -12.42 -4.72 -5.81
N ILE A 49 -11.21 -4.93 -5.33
CA ILE A 49 -10.78 -4.62 -3.96
C ILE A 49 -10.07 -3.28 -3.94
N VAL A 50 -10.70 -2.30 -3.27
CA VAL A 50 -10.15 -0.96 -3.09
C VAL A 50 -9.57 -0.84 -1.68
N ALA A 51 -8.26 -0.66 -1.59
CA ALA A 51 -7.60 -0.34 -0.32
C ALA A 51 -7.69 1.16 -0.05
N LEU A 52 -8.08 1.52 1.17
CA LEU A 52 -8.05 2.91 1.64
C LEU A 52 -6.82 3.11 2.53
N GLY A 53 -5.77 3.70 1.97
CA GLY A 53 -4.49 3.91 2.61
C GLY A 53 -3.48 2.78 2.36
N THR A 54 -2.21 3.17 2.29
CA THR A 54 -1.07 2.26 2.08
C THR A 54 -0.92 1.24 3.22
N THR A 55 -1.29 1.63 4.43
CA THR A 55 -1.36 0.72 5.59
C THR A 55 -2.31 -0.44 5.34
N THR A 56 -3.56 -0.16 4.93
CA THR A 56 -4.53 -1.21 4.64
C THR A 56 -4.04 -2.12 3.52
N LEU A 57 -3.41 -1.56 2.49
CA LEU A 57 -2.79 -2.34 1.42
C LEU A 57 -1.70 -3.27 1.96
N ARG A 58 -0.77 -2.79 2.79
CA ARG A 58 0.30 -3.62 3.38
C ARG A 58 -0.26 -4.79 4.18
N VAL A 59 -1.28 -4.56 5.00
CA VAL A 59 -1.92 -5.62 5.79
C VAL A 59 -2.56 -6.67 4.89
N LEU A 60 -3.29 -6.24 3.85
CA LEU A 60 -3.93 -7.16 2.90
C LEU A 60 -2.90 -8.01 2.14
N GLU A 61 -1.82 -7.40 1.66
CA GLU A 61 -0.78 -8.13 0.93
C GLU A 61 0.07 -9.02 1.84
N THR A 62 0.26 -8.63 3.11
CA THR A 62 0.89 -9.51 4.12
C THR A 62 0.03 -10.73 4.38
N ALA A 63 -1.27 -10.53 4.57
CA ALA A 63 -2.23 -11.62 4.79
C ALA A 63 -2.41 -12.53 3.57
N ALA A 64 -1.83 -12.17 2.41
CA ALA A 64 -1.86 -12.94 1.18
C ALA A 64 -0.45 -13.29 0.67
N ILE A 65 0.59 -13.21 1.50
CA ILE A 65 1.98 -13.41 1.07
C ILE A 65 2.23 -14.82 0.51
N ASN A 66 1.45 -15.80 0.96
CA ASN A 66 1.50 -17.19 0.49
C ASN A 66 0.64 -17.45 -0.76
N GLY A 67 0.18 -16.40 -1.44
CA GLY A 67 -0.61 -16.47 -2.68
C GLY A 67 -2.13 -16.45 -2.46
N ASP A 68 -2.61 -16.95 -1.32
CA ASP A 68 -4.02 -16.90 -0.94
C ASP A 68 -4.25 -15.99 0.27
N LEU A 69 -5.35 -15.24 0.25
CA LEU A 69 -5.73 -14.37 1.37
C LEU A 69 -6.20 -15.21 2.56
N GLU A 70 -5.57 -15.05 3.71
CA GLU A 70 -5.92 -15.71 4.96
C GLU A 70 -6.20 -14.72 6.08
N THR A 71 -6.69 -15.20 7.22
CA THR A 71 -6.76 -14.37 8.42
C THR A 71 -5.37 -14.02 8.89
N PHE A 72 -5.19 -12.82 9.41
CA PHE A 72 -3.90 -12.36 9.90
C PHE A 72 -4.04 -11.77 11.31
N ASN A 73 -3.07 -12.07 12.17
CA ASN A 73 -2.92 -11.47 13.48
C ASN A 73 -1.45 -11.56 13.86
N GLY A 74 -0.74 -10.44 13.82
CA GLY A 74 0.70 -10.42 14.06
C GLY A 74 1.36 -9.16 13.54
N GLU A 75 2.69 -9.15 13.59
CA GLU A 75 3.49 -8.04 13.07
C GLU A 75 3.69 -8.16 11.56
N THR A 76 3.62 -7.03 10.87
CA THR A 76 4.01 -6.89 9.48
C THR A 76 5.12 -5.85 9.32
N ASP A 77 6.22 -6.28 8.72
CA ASP A 77 7.33 -5.46 8.25
C ASP A 77 7.39 -5.43 6.71
N LEU A 78 6.30 -5.85 6.03
CA LEU A 78 6.29 -6.01 4.59
C LEU A 78 6.68 -4.69 3.90
N PHE A 79 7.83 -4.74 3.22
CA PHE A 79 8.38 -3.66 2.43
C PHE A 79 8.06 -3.87 0.95
N ILE A 80 7.21 -3.01 0.40
CA ILE A 80 6.71 -3.11 -0.98
C ILE A 80 7.51 -2.17 -1.87
N THR A 81 8.20 -2.74 -2.86
CA THR A 81 9.05 -2.03 -3.83
C THR A 81 8.70 -2.44 -5.26
N PRO A 82 9.10 -1.66 -6.28
CA PRO A 82 8.87 -2.04 -7.68
C PRO A 82 9.32 -3.48 -7.99
N GLY A 83 8.43 -4.24 -8.63
CA GLY A 83 8.58 -5.69 -8.84
C GLY A 83 7.78 -6.57 -7.88
N PHE A 84 7.16 -5.99 -6.84
CA PHE A 84 6.27 -6.72 -5.94
C PHE A 84 5.01 -7.24 -6.66
N THR A 85 4.62 -8.48 -6.37
CA THR A 85 3.39 -9.10 -6.89
C THR A 85 2.24 -8.89 -5.93
N PHE A 86 1.22 -8.16 -6.37
CA PHE A 86 0.03 -7.87 -5.58
C PHE A 86 -1.02 -8.97 -5.75
N ASN A 87 -1.36 -9.64 -4.66
CA ASN A 87 -2.36 -10.69 -4.66
C ASN A 87 -3.76 -10.11 -4.47
N VAL A 88 -3.94 -9.10 -3.60
CA VAL A 88 -5.28 -8.73 -3.10
C VAL A 88 -5.81 -7.47 -3.75
N VAL A 89 -5.05 -6.38 -3.69
CA VAL A 89 -5.53 -5.04 -4.00
C VAL A 89 -5.59 -4.79 -5.51
N ASP A 90 -6.67 -4.16 -5.96
CA ASP A 90 -6.89 -3.78 -7.35
C ASP A 90 -6.83 -2.25 -7.53
N LEU A 91 -7.29 -1.49 -6.53
CA LEU A 91 -7.15 -0.03 -6.47
C LEU A 91 -6.69 0.42 -5.09
N LEU A 92 -5.95 1.53 -5.05
CA LEU A 92 -5.52 2.20 -3.83
C LEU A 92 -6.00 3.64 -3.83
N ILE A 93 -6.65 4.05 -2.74
CA ILE A 93 -6.87 5.45 -2.40
C ILE A 93 -5.81 5.85 -1.38
N THR A 94 -4.99 6.87 -1.66
CA THR A 94 -3.94 7.34 -0.76
C THR A 94 -3.62 8.82 -1.00
N ASN A 95 -2.83 9.44 -0.14
CA ASN A 95 -2.36 10.82 -0.32
C ASN A 95 -1.15 10.89 -1.26
N PHE A 96 -0.73 12.10 -1.62
CA PHE A 96 0.60 12.32 -2.22
C PHE A 96 1.71 12.23 -1.16
N HIS A 97 2.72 11.40 -1.43
CA HIS A 97 3.78 11.09 -0.48
C HIS A 97 5.05 11.92 -0.70
N GLN A 98 5.91 11.98 0.30
CA GLN A 98 7.18 12.70 0.18
C GLN A 98 8.09 12.02 -0.86
N PRO A 99 8.85 12.79 -1.68
CA PRO A 99 9.89 12.23 -2.53
C PRO A 99 10.87 11.35 -1.75
N ARG A 100 11.31 10.24 -2.36
CA ARG A 100 12.25 9.26 -1.75
C ARG A 100 11.72 8.62 -0.45
N SER A 101 10.41 8.44 -0.30
CA SER A 101 9.80 7.71 0.82
C SER A 101 9.45 6.26 0.44
N THR A 102 9.37 5.38 1.45
CA THR A 102 8.85 4.01 1.29
C THR A 102 7.44 3.99 0.70
N LEU A 103 6.60 4.96 1.07
CA LEU A 103 5.24 5.08 0.55
C LEU A 103 5.22 5.43 -0.94
N LEU A 104 6.16 6.28 -1.41
CA LEU A 104 6.33 6.55 -2.83
C LEU A 104 6.77 5.28 -3.59
N MET A 105 7.64 4.47 -3.00
CA MET A 105 8.06 3.19 -3.58
C MET A 105 6.89 2.20 -3.69
N LEU A 106 6.03 2.13 -2.68
CA LEU A 106 4.84 1.28 -2.68
C LEU A 106 3.87 1.68 -3.81
N VAL A 107 3.57 2.97 -3.97
CA VAL A 107 2.68 3.41 -5.06
C VAL A 107 3.34 3.21 -6.44
N ALA A 108 4.66 3.36 -6.54
CA ALA A 108 5.42 3.05 -7.75
C ALA A 108 5.42 1.55 -8.08
N ALA A 109 5.41 0.67 -7.07
CA ALA A 109 5.25 -0.76 -7.27
C ALA A 109 3.86 -1.12 -7.82
N LEU A 110 2.83 -0.41 -7.36
CA LEU A 110 1.44 -0.64 -7.74
C LEU A 110 1.13 -0.17 -9.17
N ALA A 111 1.60 1.03 -9.53
CA ALA A 111 1.21 1.71 -10.77
C ALA A 111 2.39 2.08 -11.68
N GLY A 112 3.57 1.56 -11.42
CA GLY A 112 4.78 1.78 -12.22
C GLY A 112 5.45 3.12 -11.92
N THR A 113 6.78 3.10 -11.88
CA THR A 113 7.59 4.27 -11.50
C THR A 113 7.36 5.48 -12.40
N ASN A 114 7.42 5.32 -13.72
CA ASN A 114 7.29 6.44 -14.66
C ASN A 114 5.92 7.12 -14.55
N ARG A 115 4.84 6.33 -14.51
CA ARG A 115 3.47 6.83 -14.39
C ARG A 115 3.25 7.60 -13.09
N ILE A 116 3.78 7.09 -11.98
CA ILE A 116 3.70 7.78 -10.68
C ILE A 116 4.50 9.09 -10.70
N LEU A 117 5.71 9.10 -11.27
CA LEU A 117 6.51 10.33 -11.36
C LEU A 117 5.81 11.40 -12.23
N GLU A 118 5.26 11.01 -13.38
CA GLU A 118 4.48 11.90 -14.24
C GLU A 118 3.24 12.46 -13.52
N ALA A 119 2.53 11.61 -12.77
CA ALA A 119 1.38 12.05 -11.98
C ALA A 119 1.76 13.04 -10.86
N TYR A 120 2.91 12.83 -10.23
CA TYR A 120 3.42 13.74 -9.18
C TYR A 120 3.88 15.08 -9.75
N ASP A 121 4.55 15.06 -10.92
CA ASP A 121 4.93 16.29 -11.63
C ASP A 121 3.68 17.07 -12.07
N HIS A 122 2.66 16.38 -12.58
CA HIS A 122 1.37 17.00 -12.87
C HIS A 122 0.75 17.64 -11.62
N ALA A 123 0.66 16.90 -10.51
CA ALA A 123 0.09 17.41 -9.26
C ALA A 123 0.83 18.65 -8.75
N LYS A 124 2.17 18.64 -8.81
CA LYS A 124 3.01 19.78 -8.45
C LYS A 124 2.75 21.00 -9.35
N ASN A 125 2.60 20.80 -10.66
CA ASN A 125 2.35 21.87 -11.62
C ASN A 125 0.92 22.43 -11.57
N ASN A 126 0.01 21.77 -10.84
CA ASN A 126 -1.39 22.16 -10.70
C ASN A 126 -1.77 22.47 -9.24
N ASP A 127 -0.78 22.83 -8.41
CA ASP A 127 -0.98 23.28 -7.01
C ASP A 127 -1.78 22.31 -6.12
N TYR A 128 -1.67 21.00 -6.38
CA TYR A 128 -2.22 19.99 -5.47
C TYR A 128 -1.53 20.09 -4.11
N ARG A 129 -2.28 19.81 -3.06
CA ARG A 129 -1.81 19.77 -1.67
C ARG A 129 -1.24 18.39 -1.39
N PHE A 130 -0.03 18.32 -0.84
CA PHE A 130 0.65 17.05 -0.58
C PHE A 130 0.55 16.64 0.90
N LEU A 131 1.00 15.42 1.21
CA LEU A 131 1.16 14.88 2.57
C LEU A 131 -0.16 14.61 3.30
N SER A 132 -0.10 14.50 4.63
CA SER A 132 -1.16 13.92 5.47
C SER A 132 -2.52 14.62 5.38
N TYR A 133 -2.52 15.93 5.11
CA TYR A 133 -3.74 16.76 5.03
C TYR A 133 -3.98 17.32 3.62
N GLY A 134 -3.28 16.77 2.64
CA GLY A 134 -3.37 17.18 1.25
C GLY A 134 -4.53 16.54 0.50
N ASP A 135 -4.41 16.55 -0.82
CA ASP A 135 -5.32 15.88 -1.74
C ASP A 135 -5.01 14.38 -1.84
N ALA A 136 -5.94 13.63 -2.41
CA ALA A 136 -5.88 12.19 -2.55
C ALA A 136 -5.74 11.74 -4.02
N CYS A 137 -5.12 10.59 -4.21
CA CYS A 137 -4.98 9.84 -5.45
C CYS A 137 -5.87 8.61 -5.41
N LEU A 138 -6.52 8.30 -6.53
CA LEU A 138 -7.01 6.96 -6.83
C LEU A 138 -6.05 6.32 -7.82
N ILE A 139 -5.43 5.21 -7.43
CA ILE A 139 -4.36 4.53 -8.17
C ILE A 139 -4.82 3.13 -8.51
N GLU A 140 -4.75 2.77 -9.79
CA GLU A 140 -5.08 1.43 -10.27
C GLU A 140 -3.83 0.53 -10.31
N ASN A 141 -3.99 -0.72 -9.90
CA ASN A 141 -2.94 -1.72 -9.96
C ASN A 141 -2.70 -2.17 -11.41
N MET A 142 -1.57 -1.77 -11.99
CA MET A 142 -1.26 -2.12 -13.38
C MET A 142 -0.87 -3.59 -13.57
N ASN A 143 -0.53 -4.31 -12.51
CA ASN A 143 -0.12 -5.71 -12.58
C ASN A 143 -1.30 -6.68 -12.73
N LYS A 144 -2.54 -6.16 -12.76
CA LYS A 144 -3.78 -6.96 -12.87
C LYS A 144 -4.64 -6.57 -14.07
N ILE A 145 -4.07 -5.84 -15.02
CA ILE A 145 -4.68 -5.45 -16.30
C ILE A 145 -4.36 -6.49 -17.36
#